data_AF-A0A973RPD6-F1
#
_entry.id   AF-A0A973RPD6-F1
#
_cell.length_a   1.000
_cell.length_b   1.000
_cell.length_c   1.000
_cell.angle_alpha   90.00
_cell.angle_beta   90.00
_cell.angle_gamma   90.00
#
_symmetry.space_group_name_H-M   'P 1'
#
loop_
_entity.id
_entity.type
_entity.pdbx_description
1 polymer ?
#
loop_
_entity_poly.entity_id
_entity_poly.type
_entity_poly.pdbx_seq_one_letter_code
_entity_poly.pdbx_strand_id
1 'polypeptide(L)'
;MTTQDEQPAAHRPATDDTGRREWTEAEAVERDRRAEERTRPVTAELVRNRGTRETVVWLLDESGTLCATAHVIRLDIRHDVRQDDAEAAAARALVKAGFRPVLGWTWTEVGADASRRRWRIAIEPTADYLSYVERRYGPRPEIPAIDGATVTARTQRGWWDVTTSDGERYALTWSPQIGGDRWTVWGGENFTRLVRSTTDQAKALFVLRHPSHARG
;
A
#
# COMPACT_ATOMS: atom_id res chain seq x y z
N MET A 1 -43.47 -37.57 22.70
CA MET A 1 -43.50 -36.09 22.74
C MET A 1 -42.05 -35.66 22.71
N THR A 2 -41.51 -35.44 21.51
CA THR A 2 -40.09 -35.19 21.29
C THR A 2 -40.00 -33.98 20.37
N THR A 3 -39.54 -32.88 20.93
CA THR A 3 -39.39 -31.58 20.28
C THR A 3 -38.22 -31.66 19.30
N GLN A 4 -38.45 -31.39 18.01
CA GLN A 4 -37.39 -31.18 17.03
C GLN A 4 -36.84 -29.76 17.20
N ASP A 5 -35.54 -29.67 17.49
CA ASP A 5 -34.76 -28.44 17.39
C ASP A 5 -34.72 -27.96 15.93
N GLU A 6 -35.31 -26.80 15.64
CA GLU A 6 -35.07 -26.06 14.41
C GLU A 6 -33.67 -25.42 14.48
N GLN A 7 -32.72 -25.98 13.73
CA GLN A 7 -31.47 -25.28 13.42
C GLN A 7 -31.77 -24.07 12.54
N PRO A 8 -31.31 -22.85 12.88
CA PRO A 8 -31.48 -21.70 12.00
C PRO A 8 -30.66 -21.90 10.73
N ALA A 9 -31.32 -21.76 9.58
CA ALA A 9 -30.73 -21.88 8.26
C ALA A 9 -29.52 -20.94 8.14
N ALA A 10 -28.35 -21.51 7.87
CA ALA A 10 -27.13 -20.76 7.59
C ALA A 10 -27.38 -19.79 6.43
N HIS A 11 -27.22 -18.49 6.70
CA HIS A 11 -27.38 -17.42 5.72
C HIS A 11 -26.39 -17.68 4.56
N ARG A 12 -26.90 -18.06 3.39
CA ARG A 12 -26.07 -18.24 2.20
C ARG A 12 -25.64 -16.86 1.71
N PRO A 13 -24.34 -16.61 1.46
CA PRO A 13 -23.88 -15.33 0.95
C PRO A 13 -24.41 -15.10 -0.47
N ALA A 14 -24.74 -13.85 -0.80
CA ALA A 14 -25.17 -13.45 -2.12
C ALA A 14 -24.07 -13.74 -3.17
N THR A 15 -24.50 -14.19 -4.35
CA THR A 15 -23.64 -14.47 -5.50
C THR A 15 -24.05 -13.55 -6.64
N ASP A 16 -23.07 -13.01 -7.36
CA ASP A 16 -23.29 -12.22 -8.58
C ASP A 16 -23.84 -13.10 -9.72
N ASP A 17 -24.22 -12.47 -10.84
CA ASP A 17 -24.72 -13.16 -12.04
C ASP A 17 -23.72 -14.17 -12.66
N THR A 18 -22.48 -14.23 -12.16
CA THR A 18 -21.47 -15.22 -12.56
C THR A 18 -21.25 -16.34 -11.54
N GLY A 19 -22.04 -16.37 -10.47
CA GLY A 19 -21.93 -17.34 -9.39
C GLY A 19 -20.74 -17.09 -8.46
N ARG A 20 -20.05 -15.94 -8.57
CA ARG A 20 -19.03 -15.53 -7.62
C ARG A 20 -19.70 -14.88 -6.43
N ARG A 21 -19.26 -15.26 -5.23
CA ARG A 21 -19.66 -14.60 -3.99
C ARG A 21 -19.43 -13.10 -4.12
N GLU A 22 -20.48 -12.30 -3.97
CA GLU A 22 -20.36 -10.87 -3.80
C GLU A 22 -19.81 -10.63 -2.39
N TRP A 23 -18.58 -10.13 -2.34
CA TRP A 23 -17.97 -9.74 -1.08
C TRP A 23 -18.41 -8.33 -0.76
N THR A 24 -18.91 -8.11 0.45
CA THR A 24 -19.05 -6.75 0.97
C THR A 24 -17.65 -6.11 1.06
N GLU A 25 -17.57 -4.77 1.03
CA GLU A 25 -16.29 -4.08 1.18
C GLU A 25 -15.55 -4.52 2.45
N ALA A 26 -16.28 -4.65 3.57
CA ALA A 26 -15.71 -5.06 4.84
C ALA A 26 -15.08 -6.46 4.77
N GLU A 27 -15.73 -7.43 4.12
CA GLU A 27 -15.18 -8.77 3.98
C GLU A 27 -13.99 -8.81 3.00
N ALA A 28 -14.04 -8.03 1.92
CA ALA A 28 -12.91 -7.92 0.99
C ALA A 28 -11.67 -7.33 1.68
N VAL A 29 -11.85 -6.29 2.48
CA VAL A 29 -10.80 -5.64 3.27
C VAL A 29 -10.20 -6.61 4.30
N GLU A 30 -11.03 -7.34 5.03
CA GLU A 30 -10.57 -8.32 6.02
C GLU A 30 -9.81 -9.49 5.37
N ARG A 31 -10.29 -9.99 4.22
CA ARG A 31 -9.58 -11.01 3.44
C ARG A 31 -8.19 -10.52 3.04
N ASP A 32 -8.11 -9.29 2.52
CA ASP A 32 -6.85 -8.72 2.05
C ASP A 32 -5.91 -8.40 3.21
N ARG A 33 -6.42 -8.04 4.40
CA ARG A 33 -5.65 -7.91 5.65
C ARG A 33 -4.99 -9.23 6.03
N ARG A 34 -5.76 -10.32 6.08
CA ARG A 34 -5.21 -11.66 6.39
C ARG A 34 -4.19 -12.13 5.36
N ALA A 35 -4.41 -11.78 4.09
CA ALA A 35 -3.45 -12.09 3.04
C ALA A 35 -2.14 -11.33 3.24
N GLU A 36 -2.19 -10.04 3.62
CA GLU A 36 -1.01 -9.26 3.99
C GLU A 36 -0.30 -9.87 5.19
N GLU A 37 -0.99 -10.19 6.28
CA GLU A 37 -0.37 -10.76 7.49
C GLU A 37 0.39 -12.06 7.20
N ARG A 38 -0.19 -12.94 6.37
CA ARG A 38 0.44 -14.20 5.96
C ARG A 38 1.64 -14.02 5.03
N THR A 39 1.64 -12.97 4.21
CA THR A 39 2.67 -12.74 3.18
C THR A 39 3.63 -11.61 3.55
N ARG A 40 3.54 -11.12 4.80
CA ARG A 40 4.36 -10.05 5.31
C ARG A 40 5.83 -10.46 5.26
N PRO A 41 6.71 -9.62 4.71
CA PRO A 41 8.12 -9.94 4.68
C PRO A 41 8.76 -10.05 6.07
N VAL A 42 9.57 -11.09 6.24
CA VAL A 42 10.39 -11.33 7.44
C VAL A 42 11.88 -11.48 7.11
N THR A 43 12.22 -11.59 5.83
CA THR A 43 13.60 -11.66 5.35
C THR A 43 13.81 -10.69 4.20
N ALA A 44 14.95 -10.00 4.19
CA ALA A 44 15.43 -9.28 3.02
C ALA A 44 16.58 -10.04 2.38
N GLU A 45 16.57 -10.14 1.05
CA GLU A 45 17.65 -10.71 0.25
C GLU A 45 18.21 -9.64 -0.69
N LEU A 46 19.44 -9.19 -0.44
CA LEU A 46 20.18 -8.33 -1.36
C LEU A 46 20.71 -9.20 -2.50
N VAL A 47 20.34 -8.86 -3.73
CA VAL A 47 20.68 -9.61 -4.94
C VAL A 47 21.46 -8.72 -5.89
N ARG A 48 22.66 -9.17 -6.27
CA ARG A 48 23.46 -8.55 -7.33
C ARG A 48 23.46 -9.46 -8.55
N ASN A 49 22.84 -9.00 -9.63
CA ASN A 49 22.74 -9.74 -10.87
C ASN A 49 23.81 -9.26 -11.86
N ARG A 50 24.79 -10.13 -12.15
CA ARG A 50 25.89 -9.80 -13.05
C ARG A 50 25.42 -9.60 -14.50
N GLY A 51 24.41 -10.35 -14.94
CA GLY A 51 23.89 -10.30 -16.30
C GLY A 51 23.13 -9.00 -16.60
N THR A 52 22.21 -8.61 -15.70
CA THR A 52 21.43 -7.37 -15.87
C THR A 52 22.13 -6.13 -15.33
N ARG A 53 23.24 -6.31 -14.59
CA ARG A 53 23.92 -5.26 -13.82
C ARG A 53 22.99 -4.52 -12.85
N GLU A 54 21.95 -5.18 -12.38
CA GLU A 54 21.04 -4.63 -11.38
C GLU A 54 21.46 -5.06 -9.97
N THR A 55 21.24 -4.17 -9.01
CA THR A 55 21.28 -4.50 -7.58
C THR A 55 19.90 -4.24 -6.99
N VAL A 56 19.30 -5.26 -6.39
CA VAL A 56 17.94 -5.21 -5.86
C VAL A 56 17.86 -5.82 -4.48
N VAL A 57 16.86 -5.45 -3.71
CA VAL A 57 16.48 -6.12 -2.47
C VAL A 57 15.15 -6.82 -2.70
N TRP A 58 15.11 -8.12 -2.46
CA TRP A 58 13.88 -8.91 -2.42
C TRP A 58 13.38 -9.00 -0.99
N LEU A 59 12.11 -8.74 -0.77
CA LEU A 59 11.43 -8.93 0.50
C LEU A 59 10.68 -10.26 0.45
N LEU A 60 11.09 -11.18 1.31
CA LEU A 60 10.62 -12.56 1.33
C LEU A 60 9.74 -12.79 2.55
N ASP A 61 8.64 -13.51 2.35
CA ASP A 61 7.77 -13.98 3.44
C ASP A 61 8.45 -15.07 4.28
N GLU A 62 7.73 -15.61 5.27
CA GLU A 62 8.22 -16.69 6.13
C GLU A 62 8.62 -17.97 5.37
N SER A 63 8.02 -18.22 4.21
CA SER A 63 8.37 -19.36 3.35
C SER A 63 9.62 -19.11 2.49
N GLY A 64 10.17 -17.89 2.53
CA GLY A 64 11.27 -17.48 1.67
C GLY A 64 10.82 -17.12 0.25
N THR A 65 9.52 -16.85 0.04
CA THR A 65 8.93 -16.57 -1.26
C THR A 65 8.73 -15.07 -1.48
N LEU A 66 8.97 -14.63 -2.71
CA LEU A 66 8.59 -13.29 -3.17
C LEU A 66 7.10 -13.28 -3.54
N CYS A 67 6.25 -12.74 -2.67
CA CYS A 67 4.79 -12.79 -2.89
C CYS A 67 4.23 -11.70 -3.81
N ALA A 68 4.98 -10.62 -4.08
CA ALA A 68 4.50 -9.50 -4.86
C ALA A 68 5.64 -8.75 -5.58
N THR A 69 5.35 -8.15 -6.74
CA THR A 69 6.33 -7.30 -7.46
C THR A 69 6.77 -6.10 -6.62
N ALA A 70 5.89 -5.57 -5.77
CA ALA A 70 6.20 -4.49 -4.83
C ALA A 70 7.26 -4.88 -3.77
N HIS A 71 7.52 -6.18 -3.59
CA HIS A 71 8.57 -6.70 -2.72
C HIS A 71 9.95 -6.72 -3.38
N VAL A 72 10.10 -6.16 -4.59
CA VAL A 72 11.39 -5.95 -5.24
C VAL A 72 11.74 -4.47 -5.19
N ILE A 73 12.77 -4.11 -4.42
CA ILE A 73 13.28 -2.75 -4.34
C ILE A 73 14.54 -2.65 -5.18
N ARG A 74 14.50 -1.86 -6.26
CA ARG A 74 15.70 -1.54 -7.05
C ARG A 74 16.55 -0.53 -6.29
N LEU A 75 17.85 -0.80 -6.18
CA LEU A 75 18.80 0.13 -5.58
C LEU A 75 19.44 0.97 -6.69
N ASP A 76 19.37 2.29 -6.54
CA ASP A 76 20.01 3.24 -7.45
C ASP A 76 21.50 3.40 -7.09
N ILE A 77 22.25 2.32 -7.33
CA ILE A 77 23.69 2.23 -7.08
C ILE A 77 24.37 1.50 -8.23
N ARG A 78 25.67 1.73 -8.40
CA ARG A 78 26.46 0.96 -9.36
C ARG A 78 26.56 -0.50 -8.92
N HIS A 79 26.45 -1.42 -9.88
CA HIS A 79 26.54 -2.86 -9.63
C HIS A 79 27.85 -3.33 -8.98
N ASP A 80 28.96 -2.65 -9.30
CA ASP A 80 30.32 -2.95 -8.85
C ASP A 80 30.75 -2.19 -7.58
N VAL A 81 29.81 -1.51 -6.91
CA VAL A 81 30.08 -0.84 -5.64
C VAL A 81 30.56 -1.83 -4.56
N ARG A 82 31.32 -1.37 -3.56
CA ARG A 82 31.78 -2.25 -2.46
C ARG A 82 30.60 -2.89 -1.74
N GLN A 83 30.83 -4.04 -1.10
CA GLN A 83 29.78 -4.79 -0.42
C GLN A 83 29.09 -3.93 0.65
N ASP A 84 29.86 -3.34 1.56
CA ASP A 84 29.38 -2.50 2.65
C ASP A 84 28.50 -1.33 2.16
N ASP A 85 28.84 -0.73 1.02
CA ASP A 85 28.07 0.37 0.43
C ASP A 85 26.70 -0.10 -0.09
N ALA A 86 26.63 -1.30 -0.67
CA ALA A 86 25.35 -1.87 -1.10
C ALA A 86 24.51 -2.34 0.08
N GLU A 87 25.13 -2.89 1.12
CA GLU A 87 24.42 -3.24 2.36
C GLU A 87 23.84 -2.00 3.04
N ALA A 88 24.60 -0.89 3.07
CA ALA A 88 24.11 0.39 3.57
C ALA A 88 22.97 0.96 2.69
N ALA A 89 23.08 0.83 1.37
CA ALA A 89 22.00 1.22 0.45
C ALA A 89 20.74 0.36 0.64
N ALA A 90 20.91 -0.95 0.82
CA ALA A 90 19.83 -1.88 1.13
C ALA A 90 19.16 -1.53 2.46
N ALA A 91 19.93 -1.23 3.51
CA ALA A 91 19.39 -0.81 4.80
C ALA A 91 18.54 0.47 4.69
N ARG A 92 19.01 1.49 3.96
CA ARG A 92 18.23 2.71 3.69
C ARG A 92 16.94 2.42 2.91
N ALA A 93 17.02 1.51 1.93
CA ALA A 93 15.87 1.09 1.14
C ALA A 93 14.83 0.34 1.99
N LEU A 94 15.26 -0.54 2.90
CA LEU A 94 14.40 -1.24 3.84
C LEU A 94 13.65 -0.26 4.76
N VAL A 95 14.35 0.73 5.33
CA VAL A 95 13.73 1.76 6.17
C VAL A 95 12.64 2.51 5.40
N LYS A 96 12.92 2.91 4.16
CA LYS A 96 11.92 3.58 3.30
C LYS A 96 10.71 2.69 2.98
N ALA A 97 10.92 1.37 2.91
CA ALA A 97 9.86 0.38 2.74
C ALA A 97 9.13 0.03 4.05
N GLY A 98 9.55 0.59 5.19
CA GLY A 98 8.92 0.38 6.49
C GLY A 98 9.46 -0.83 7.27
N PHE A 99 10.65 -1.34 6.92
CA PHE A 99 11.29 -2.47 7.59
C PHE A 99 12.61 -2.07 8.21
N ARG A 100 13.03 -2.81 9.23
CA ARG A 100 14.37 -2.70 9.82
C ARG A 100 15.00 -4.08 10.01
N PRO A 101 16.34 -4.19 9.95
CA PRO A 101 17.03 -5.40 10.37
C PRO A 101 16.71 -5.76 11.81
N VAL A 102 16.57 -7.05 12.10
CA VAL A 102 16.48 -7.55 13.48
C VAL A 102 17.81 -7.30 14.19
N LEU A 103 17.76 -6.80 15.43
CA LEU A 103 18.96 -6.46 16.20
C LEU A 103 19.90 -7.68 16.34
N GLY A 104 21.19 -7.47 16.06
CA GLY A 104 22.22 -8.52 16.16
C GLY A 104 22.35 -9.40 14.91
N TRP A 105 21.49 -9.21 13.90
CA TRP A 105 21.63 -9.90 12.62
C TRP A 105 22.49 -9.10 11.64
N THR A 106 23.27 -9.81 10.83
CA THR A 106 24.10 -9.25 9.76
C THR A 106 23.79 -9.92 8.44
N TRP A 107 24.14 -9.25 7.34
CA TRP A 107 24.04 -9.83 6.01
C TRP A 107 24.89 -11.09 5.92
N THR A 108 24.27 -12.19 5.49
CA THR A 108 24.94 -13.49 5.32
C THR A 108 24.83 -13.90 3.86
N GLU A 109 25.96 -14.22 3.22
CA GLU A 109 25.95 -14.69 1.83
C GLU A 109 25.19 -16.02 1.71
N VAL A 110 24.35 -16.15 0.69
CA VAL A 110 23.55 -17.36 0.44
C VAL A 110 23.66 -17.83 -1.01
N GLY A 111 23.88 -19.14 -1.15
CA GLY A 111 24.03 -19.80 -2.44
C GLY A 111 25.41 -19.59 -3.08
N ALA A 112 25.73 -20.43 -4.07
CA ALA A 112 27.03 -20.45 -4.74
C ALA A 112 26.99 -20.00 -6.21
N ASP A 113 25.91 -19.32 -6.62
CA ASP A 113 25.71 -18.90 -8.02
C ASP A 113 26.57 -17.66 -8.35
N ALA A 114 27.62 -17.87 -9.16
CA ALA A 114 28.51 -16.79 -9.58
C ALA A 114 27.85 -15.75 -10.50
N SER A 115 26.72 -16.07 -11.13
CA SER A 115 25.95 -15.13 -11.97
C SER A 115 25.06 -14.21 -11.12
N ARG A 116 24.69 -14.66 -9.92
CA ARG A 116 23.82 -13.95 -8.99
C ARG A 116 24.29 -14.16 -7.55
N ARG A 117 25.03 -13.18 -7.02
CA ARG A 117 25.40 -13.19 -5.60
C ARG A 117 24.25 -12.65 -4.76
N ARG A 118 24.04 -13.28 -3.61
CA ARG A 118 22.89 -13.01 -2.74
C ARG A 118 23.31 -12.98 -1.28
N TRP A 119 22.73 -12.07 -0.53
CA TRP A 119 22.92 -11.97 0.92
C TRP A 119 21.58 -11.83 1.61
N ARG A 120 21.40 -12.48 2.75
CA ARG A 120 20.15 -12.42 3.53
C ARG A 120 20.34 -11.77 4.87
N ILE A 121 19.29 -11.13 5.34
CA ILE A 121 19.16 -10.61 6.71
C ILE A 121 17.72 -10.77 7.18
N ALA A 122 17.53 -11.09 8.46
CA ALA A 122 16.22 -11.05 9.09
C ALA A 122 15.75 -9.61 9.24
N ILE A 123 14.47 -9.35 8.94
CA ILE A 123 13.85 -8.03 9.07
C ILE A 123 12.55 -8.13 9.85
N GLU A 124 12.14 -7.01 10.41
CA GLU A 124 10.85 -6.87 11.08
C GLU A 124 10.16 -5.56 10.63
N PRO A 125 8.82 -5.53 10.63
CA PRO A 125 8.08 -4.31 10.32
C PRO A 125 8.35 -3.24 11.37
N THR A 126 8.44 -1.99 10.93
CA THR A 126 8.50 -0.81 11.81
C THR A 126 7.10 -0.40 12.26
N ALA A 127 7.02 0.48 13.26
CA ALA A 127 5.76 1.08 13.67
C ALA A 127 5.07 1.85 12.52
N ASP A 128 5.83 2.50 11.65
CA ASP A 128 5.29 3.22 10.49
C ASP A 128 4.63 2.26 9.49
N TYR A 129 5.20 1.07 9.31
CA TYR A 129 4.62 0.02 8.47
C TYR A 129 3.32 -0.52 9.05
N LEU A 130 3.30 -0.83 10.34
CA LEU A 130 2.09 -1.32 11.00
C LEU A 130 0.98 -0.26 10.94
N SER A 131 1.32 1.00 11.17
CA SER A 131 0.38 2.12 11.04
C SER A 131 -0.15 2.26 9.61
N TYR A 132 0.71 2.02 8.61
CA TYR A 132 0.30 1.99 7.20
C TYR A 132 -0.68 0.84 6.91
N VAL A 133 -0.42 -0.37 7.41
CA VAL A 133 -1.31 -1.53 7.29
C VAL A 133 -2.67 -1.24 7.93
N GLU A 134 -2.67 -0.67 9.15
CA GLU A 134 -3.89 -0.25 9.84
C GLU A 134 -4.70 0.75 9.02
N ARG A 135 -4.07 1.76 8.42
CA ARG A 135 -4.79 2.71 7.55
C ARG A 135 -5.26 2.05 6.25
N ARG A 136 -4.47 1.14 5.67
CA ARG A 136 -4.81 0.46 4.42
C ARG A 136 -6.02 -0.46 4.55
N TYR A 137 -6.14 -1.18 5.66
CA TYR A 137 -7.21 -2.15 5.89
C TYR A 137 -8.21 -1.74 6.98
N GLY A 138 -8.03 -0.59 7.59
CA GLY A 138 -8.93 -0.03 8.58
C GLY A 138 -10.07 0.80 7.96
N PRO A 139 -10.79 1.58 8.79
CA PRO A 139 -11.86 2.43 8.31
C PRO A 139 -11.35 3.43 7.28
N ARG A 140 -12.24 3.83 6.37
CA ARG A 140 -11.95 4.93 5.44
C ARG A 140 -11.77 6.22 6.23
N PRO A 141 -10.86 7.12 5.84
CA PRO A 141 -10.80 8.44 6.42
C PRO A 141 -12.12 9.16 6.19
N GLU A 142 -12.59 9.86 7.21
CA GLU A 142 -13.76 10.72 7.11
C GLU A 142 -13.39 11.99 6.34
N ILE A 143 -14.28 12.41 5.44
CA ILE A 143 -14.16 13.70 4.76
C ILE A 143 -15.09 14.66 5.49
N PRO A 144 -14.56 15.69 6.18
CA PRO A 144 -15.40 16.68 6.83
C PRO A 144 -16.22 17.43 5.79
N ALA A 145 -17.37 17.96 6.21
CA ALA A 145 -18.20 18.80 5.37
C ALA A 145 -17.39 19.95 4.75
N ILE A 146 -17.57 20.16 3.45
CA ILE A 146 -16.93 21.22 2.69
C ILE A 146 -18.01 22.23 2.38
N ASP A 147 -17.87 23.44 2.90
CA ASP A 147 -18.85 24.49 2.64
C ASP A 147 -18.96 24.77 1.14
N GLY A 148 -20.18 24.82 0.63
CA GLY A 148 -20.46 24.98 -0.79
C GLY A 148 -20.03 23.80 -1.69
N ALA A 149 -19.77 22.60 -1.16
CA ALA A 149 -19.48 21.45 -2.01
C ALA A 149 -20.17 20.16 -1.54
N THR A 150 -20.60 19.35 -2.50
CA THR A 150 -21.15 18.02 -2.27
C THR A 150 -20.03 17.00 -2.47
N VAL A 151 -19.82 16.14 -1.48
CA VAL A 151 -18.83 15.05 -1.52
C VAL A 151 -19.56 13.71 -1.53
N THR A 152 -19.29 12.90 -2.54
CA THR A 152 -19.88 11.57 -2.70
C THR A 152 -18.77 10.53 -2.76
N ALA A 153 -18.76 9.59 -1.79
CA ALA A 153 -17.82 8.48 -1.80
C ALA A 153 -18.11 7.52 -2.97
N ARG A 154 -17.08 7.07 -3.66
CA ARG A 154 -17.19 5.99 -4.66
C ARG A 154 -17.08 4.62 -4.01
N THR A 155 -17.46 3.60 -4.77
CA THR A 155 -17.21 2.19 -4.43
C THR A 155 -15.71 1.93 -4.23
N GLN A 156 -14.86 2.52 -5.06
CA GLN A 156 -13.41 2.44 -4.90
C GLN A 156 -12.97 3.13 -3.60
N ARG A 157 -12.28 2.37 -2.74
CA ARG A 157 -11.77 2.85 -1.45
C ARG A 157 -10.82 4.02 -1.64
N GLY A 158 -11.02 5.06 -0.83
CA GLY A 158 -10.18 6.25 -0.86
C GLY A 158 -10.45 7.18 -2.05
N TRP A 159 -11.62 7.08 -2.69
CA TRP A 159 -12.00 7.96 -3.80
C TRP A 159 -13.35 8.63 -3.51
N TRP A 160 -13.40 9.94 -3.70
CA TRP A 160 -14.61 10.75 -3.61
C TRP A 160 -14.76 11.65 -4.83
N ASP A 161 -15.98 11.74 -5.34
CA ASP A 161 -16.37 12.80 -6.26
C ASP A 161 -16.77 14.04 -5.46
N VAL A 162 -16.29 15.20 -5.89
CA VAL A 162 -16.58 16.48 -5.26
C VAL A 162 -17.14 17.43 -6.31
N THR A 163 -18.35 17.92 -6.07
CA THR A 163 -18.98 18.95 -6.91
C THR A 163 -19.08 20.23 -6.11
N THR A 164 -18.43 21.29 -6.56
CA THR A 164 -18.43 22.60 -5.90
C THR A 164 -19.64 23.43 -6.32
N SER A 165 -19.92 24.52 -5.60
CA SER A 165 -21.10 25.36 -5.79
C SER A 165 -21.16 26.07 -7.15
N ASP A 166 -20.00 26.28 -7.78
CA ASP A 166 -19.87 26.78 -9.15
C ASP A 166 -20.10 25.69 -10.22
N GLY A 167 -20.43 24.46 -9.80
CA GLY A 167 -20.72 23.32 -10.68
C GLY A 167 -19.49 22.56 -11.17
N GLU A 168 -18.29 22.98 -10.76
CA GLU A 168 -17.04 22.30 -11.11
C GLU A 168 -16.93 20.93 -10.43
N ARG A 169 -16.30 19.98 -11.11
CA ARG A 169 -16.15 18.60 -10.64
C ARG A 169 -14.68 18.27 -10.39
N TYR A 170 -14.42 17.70 -9.23
CA TYR A 170 -13.12 17.23 -8.81
C TYR A 170 -13.20 15.78 -8.30
N ALA A 171 -12.07 15.09 -8.36
CA ALA A 171 -11.88 13.83 -7.66
C ALA A 171 -10.88 14.05 -6.52
N LEU A 172 -11.30 13.70 -5.31
CA LEU A 172 -10.41 13.59 -4.16
C LEU A 172 -10.01 12.14 -4.01
N THR A 173 -8.71 11.89 -3.97
CA THR A 173 -8.16 10.55 -3.74
C THR A 173 -7.27 10.53 -2.53
N TRP A 174 -7.31 9.43 -1.80
CA TRP A 174 -6.48 9.14 -0.65
C TRP A 174 -5.79 7.80 -0.86
N SER A 175 -4.49 7.79 -0.60
CA SER A 175 -3.67 6.60 -0.62
C SER A 175 -2.80 6.58 0.64
N PRO A 176 -2.96 5.60 1.54
CA PRO A 176 -2.04 5.46 2.65
C PRO A 176 -0.65 5.14 2.12
N GLN A 177 0.39 5.71 2.72
CA GLN A 177 1.79 5.41 2.43
C GLN A 177 2.56 5.16 3.74
N ILE A 178 3.75 4.56 3.62
CA ILE A 178 4.72 4.52 4.71
C ILE A 178 5.16 5.95 5.01
N GLY A 179 5.09 6.36 6.28
CA GLY A 179 5.42 7.72 6.71
C GLY A 179 4.30 8.76 6.56
N GLY A 180 3.11 8.37 6.09
CA GLY A 180 1.94 9.25 6.09
C GLY A 180 0.99 8.99 4.92
N ASP A 181 -0.14 9.67 4.93
CA ASP A 181 -1.13 9.54 3.88
C ASP A 181 -0.85 10.49 2.73
N ARG A 182 -1.23 10.09 1.52
CA ARG A 182 -1.19 10.95 0.34
C ARG A 182 -2.61 11.31 -0.08
N TRP A 183 -2.88 12.61 -0.11
CA TRP A 183 -4.11 13.21 -0.59
C TRP A 183 -3.87 13.87 -1.93
N THR A 184 -4.65 13.51 -2.94
CA THR A 184 -4.53 14.07 -4.29
C THR A 184 -5.88 14.58 -4.78
N VAL A 185 -5.90 15.83 -5.24
CA VAL A 185 -7.05 16.45 -5.89
C VAL A 185 -6.79 16.48 -7.38
N TRP A 186 -7.74 15.95 -8.13
CA TRP A 186 -7.75 15.92 -9.58
C TRP A 186 -8.93 16.75 -10.10
N GLY A 187 -8.73 17.44 -11.21
CA GLY A 187 -9.76 18.20 -11.90
C GLY A 187 -9.64 18.04 -13.41
N GLY A 188 -10.30 18.93 -14.15
CA GLY A 188 -10.37 18.84 -15.60
C GLY A 188 -11.25 17.69 -16.09
N GLU A 189 -11.37 17.56 -17.41
CA GLU A 189 -12.18 16.51 -18.02
C GLU A 189 -11.66 15.13 -17.61
N ASN A 190 -12.58 14.28 -17.14
CA ASN A 190 -12.29 12.92 -16.68
C ASN A 190 -11.23 12.83 -15.55
N PHE A 191 -11.04 13.90 -14.76
CA PHE A 191 -10.08 13.94 -13.64
C PHE A 191 -8.62 13.70 -14.06
N THR A 192 -8.24 14.16 -15.25
CA THR A 192 -6.90 13.95 -15.81
C THR A 192 -5.88 14.99 -15.35
N ARG A 193 -6.33 16.15 -14.84
CA ARG A 193 -5.44 17.23 -14.39
C ARG A 193 -5.13 17.10 -12.91
N LEU A 194 -3.86 16.96 -12.56
CA LEU A 194 -3.40 17.06 -11.18
C LEU A 194 -3.55 18.51 -10.69
N VAL A 195 -4.41 18.73 -9.70
CA VAL A 195 -4.61 20.05 -9.08
C VAL A 195 -3.72 20.18 -7.84
N ARG A 196 -3.65 19.13 -7.01
CA ARG A 196 -2.82 19.13 -5.80
C ARG A 196 -2.47 17.73 -5.36
N SER A 197 -1.26 17.55 -4.83
CA SER A 197 -0.83 16.34 -4.11
C SER A 197 -0.10 16.75 -2.83
N THR A 198 -0.54 16.25 -1.67
CA THR A 198 0.01 16.63 -0.36
C THR A 198 -0.16 15.50 0.66
N THR A 199 0.57 15.56 1.77
CA THR A 199 0.43 14.63 2.90
C THR A 199 -0.58 15.10 3.96
N ASP A 200 -1.16 16.28 3.76
CA ASP A 200 -2.05 16.95 4.70
C ASP A 200 -3.46 17.07 4.11
N GLN A 201 -4.43 16.39 4.73
CA GLN A 201 -5.82 16.39 4.28
C GLN A 201 -6.38 17.82 4.20
N ALA A 202 -6.11 18.68 5.20
CA ALA A 202 -6.66 20.03 5.24
C ALA A 202 -6.16 20.87 4.04
N LYS A 203 -4.89 20.69 3.65
CA LYS A 203 -4.33 21.36 2.45
C LYS A 203 -4.93 20.86 1.14
N ALA A 204 -5.35 19.60 1.06
CA ALA A 204 -6.08 19.08 -0.10
C ALA A 204 -7.50 19.66 -0.14
N LEU A 205 -8.21 19.64 0.99
CA LEU A 205 -9.57 20.17 1.10
C LEU A 205 -9.66 21.69 0.90
N PHE A 206 -8.61 22.44 1.26
CA PHE A 206 -8.56 23.88 1.04
C PHE A 206 -8.79 24.27 -0.43
N VAL A 207 -8.23 23.51 -1.37
CA VAL A 207 -8.42 23.80 -2.81
C VAL A 207 -9.85 23.55 -3.26
N LEU A 208 -10.54 22.59 -2.64
CA LEU A 208 -11.93 22.29 -2.91
C LEU A 208 -12.89 23.34 -2.32
N ARG A 209 -12.48 24.01 -1.23
CA ARG A 209 -13.21 25.16 -0.64
C ARG A 209 -13.02 26.44 -1.45
N HIS A 210 -11.89 26.58 -2.13
CA HIS A 210 -11.56 27.77 -2.90
C HIS A 210 -11.10 27.38 -4.32
N PRO A 211 -12.05 27.02 -5.22
CA PRO A 211 -11.74 26.51 -6.56
C PRO A 211 -10.94 27.49 -7.42
N SER A 212 -10.96 28.78 -7.10
CA SER A 212 -10.08 29.79 -7.70
C SER A 212 -8.59 29.43 -7.60
N HIS A 213 -8.17 28.74 -6.53
CA HIS A 213 -6.80 28.26 -6.34
C HIS A 213 -6.49 26.96 -7.11
N ALA A 214 -7.49 26.34 -7.74
CA ALA A 214 -7.32 25.17 -8.60
C ALA A 214 -7.05 25.54 -10.07
N ARG A 215 -7.10 26.83 -10.42
CA ARG A 215 -7.00 27.34 -11.81
C ARG A 215 -5.58 27.79 -12.22
N GLY A 216 -4.55 27.48 -11.42
CA GLY A 216 -3.15 27.77 -11.71
C GLY A 216 -2.49 26.74 -12.63
#